data_AF-A0A0V0IBW9-F1
#
_entry.id   AF-A0A0V0IBW9-F1
#
_cell.length_a   1.000
_cell.length_b   1.000
_cell.length_c   1.000
_cell.angle_alpha   90.00
_cell.angle_beta   90.00
_cell.angle_gamma   90.00
#
_symmetry.space_group_name_H-M   'P 1'
#
loop_
_entity.id
_entity.type
_entity.pdbx_description
1 polymer ?
#
loop_
_entity_poly.entity_id
_entity_poly.type
_entity_poly.pdbx_seq_one_letter_code
_entity_poly.pdbx_strand_id
1 'polypeptide(L)'
;MVNALVDMYMKCGSMDKAKRFFEECVDRNLVLYNTVLSNYVRNGMVREAFEVLGEMLSCGGPRPDRVTLLSSISASTEMADVFLGKQCHAYVLRNGLENWDSIGNAIIDMYMKCGSQEWACRVFDQMSNKTVVSWNSLIAGFLRNGDLKAACRTFNEMPESDLVSWNTMIGGLVQQSMFEDAIHLFRVMQNEGS
;
A
#
# COMPACT_ATOMS: atom_id res chain seq x y z
N MET A 1 -19.27 21.38 5.62
CA MET A 1 -18.50 22.47 6.26
C MET A 1 -17.44 21.91 7.20
N VAL A 2 -17.79 21.01 8.14
CA VAL A 2 -16.85 20.38 9.08
C VAL A 2 -15.65 19.72 8.37
N ASN A 3 -15.87 18.97 7.29
CA ASN A 3 -14.78 18.29 6.57
C ASN A 3 -13.70 19.25 6.05
N ALA A 4 -14.10 20.41 5.51
CA ALA A 4 -13.16 21.40 4.99
C ALA A 4 -12.35 22.10 6.10
N LEU A 5 -12.97 22.34 7.26
CA LEU A 5 -12.30 22.91 8.42
C LEU A 5 -11.30 21.92 9.03
N VAL A 6 -11.70 20.66 9.14
CA VAL A 6 -10.87 19.57 9.64
C VAL A 6 -9.66 19.35 8.71
N ASP A 7 -9.87 19.30 7.39
CA ASP A 7 -8.78 19.19 6.41
C ASP A 7 -7.82 20.39 6.47
N MET A 8 -8.33 21.62 6.62
CA MET A 8 -7.51 22.82 6.78
C MET A 8 -6.65 22.77 8.04
N TYR A 9 -7.25 22.45 9.21
CA TYR A 9 -6.50 22.37 10.45
C TYR A 9 -5.41 21.30 10.42
N MET A 10 -5.69 20.13 9.81
CA MET A 10 -4.67 19.08 9.66
C MET A 10 -3.54 19.49 8.73
N LYS A 11 -3.84 20.16 7.61
CA LYS A 11 -2.81 20.70 6.71
C LYS A 11 -1.95 21.80 7.34
N CYS A 12 -2.52 22.56 8.28
CA CYS A 12 -1.80 23.58 9.04
C CYS A 12 -1.09 23.00 10.30
N GLY A 13 -1.04 21.68 10.47
CA GLY A 13 -0.41 21.02 11.61
C GLY A 13 -1.14 21.22 12.94
N SER A 14 -2.33 21.80 12.93
CA SER A 14 -3.16 22.03 14.13
C SER A 14 -4.02 20.82 14.45
N MET A 15 -3.37 19.68 14.73
CA MET A 15 -4.02 18.38 14.86
C MET A 15 -5.00 18.31 16.05
N ASP A 16 -4.69 18.99 17.16
CA ASP A 16 -5.59 19.05 18.34
C ASP A 16 -6.93 19.72 18.01
N LYS A 17 -6.91 20.77 17.18
CA LYS A 17 -8.13 21.46 16.76
C LYS A 17 -8.95 20.58 15.83
N ALA A 18 -8.29 19.90 14.89
CA ALA A 18 -8.94 18.95 13.99
C ALA A 18 -9.60 17.80 14.77
N LYS A 19 -8.89 17.23 15.77
CA LYS A 19 -9.40 16.16 16.63
C LYS A 19 -10.64 16.60 17.41
N ARG A 20 -10.61 17.78 18.04
CA ARG A 20 -11.79 18.33 18.74
C ARG A 20 -12.99 18.52 17.81
N PHE A 21 -12.79 19.10 16.62
CA PHE A 21 -13.88 19.25 15.66
C PHE A 21 -14.46 17.93 15.19
N PHE A 22 -13.63 16.91 15.04
CA PHE A 22 -14.08 15.56 14.74
C PHE A 22 -14.90 14.98 15.90
N GLU A 23 -14.41 15.08 17.13
CA GLU A 23 -15.07 14.57 18.34
C GLU A 23 -16.40 15.29 18.64
N GLU A 24 -16.50 16.59 18.37
CA GLU A 24 -17.73 17.39 18.57
C GLU A 24 -18.77 17.16 17.47
N CYS A 25 -18.39 16.56 16.32
CA CYS A 25 -19.31 16.29 15.24
C CYS A 25 -20.19 15.06 15.55
N VAL A 26 -21.50 15.25 15.67
CA VAL A 26 -22.45 14.18 16.00
C VAL A 26 -22.79 13.30 14.78
N ASP A 27 -22.91 13.91 13.59
CA ASP A 27 -23.24 13.20 12.34
C ASP A 27 -22.00 13.02 11.45
N ARG A 28 -21.16 12.05 11.83
CA ARG A 28 -19.90 11.75 11.14
C ARG A 28 -20.17 10.84 9.96
N ASN A 29 -20.00 11.36 8.76
CA ASN A 29 -20.13 10.57 7.54
C ASN A 29 -18.79 9.97 7.09
N LEU A 30 -18.86 9.00 6.17
CA LEU A 30 -17.70 8.30 5.60
C LEU A 30 -16.60 9.26 5.09
N VAL A 31 -16.99 10.38 4.48
CA VAL A 31 -16.05 11.36 3.93
C VAL A 31 -15.22 12.00 5.03
N LEU A 32 -15.83 12.37 6.16
CA LEU A 32 -15.11 12.93 7.30
C LEU A 32 -14.12 11.92 7.91
N TYR A 33 -14.55 10.67 8.08
CA TYR A 33 -13.64 9.59 8.54
C TYR A 33 -12.47 9.41 7.58
N ASN A 34 -12.70 9.33 6.27
CA ASN A 34 -11.64 9.18 5.28
C ASN A 34 -10.66 10.37 5.31
N THR A 35 -11.16 11.61 5.41
CA THR A 35 -10.31 12.80 5.49
C THR A 35 -9.43 12.78 6.74
N VAL A 36 -9.99 12.45 7.91
CA VAL A 36 -9.25 12.38 9.18
C VAL A 36 -8.24 11.24 9.14
N LEU A 37 -8.67 10.05 8.75
CA LEU A 37 -7.83 8.86 8.63
C LEU A 37 -6.63 9.13 7.71
N SER A 38 -6.86 9.53 6.46
CA SER A 38 -5.77 9.76 5.50
C SER A 38 -4.80 10.87 5.95
N ASN A 39 -5.30 11.91 6.63
CA ASN A 39 -4.42 12.97 7.14
C ASN A 39 -3.59 12.50 8.34
N TYR A 40 -4.14 11.69 9.26
CA TYR A 40 -3.36 11.12 10.34
C TYR A 40 -2.23 10.22 9.81
N VAL A 41 -2.52 9.36 8.82
CA VAL A 41 -1.49 8.53 8.16
C VAL A 41 -0.40 9.39 7.55
N ARG A 42 -0.76 10.40 6.74
CA ARG A 42 0.22 11.30 6.10
C ARG A 42 1.12 12.06 7.07
N ASN A 43 0.64 12.33 8.28
CA ASN A 43 1.41 13.02 9.32
C ASN A 43 2.14 12.06 10.26
N GLY A 44 2.15 10.75 9.97
CA GLY A 44 2.77 9.73 10.83
C GLY A 44 2.06 9.51 12.17
N MET A 45 0.85 10.06 12.33
CA MET A 45 0.02 9.92 13.53
C MET A 45 -0.80 8.63 13.48
N VAL A 46 -0.08 7.51 13.39
CA VAL A 46 -0.71 6.24 13.01
C VAL A 46 -1.62 5.69 14.13
N ARG A 47 -1.31 5.98 15.40
CA ARG A 47 -2.16 5.57 16.53
C ARG A 47 -3.54 6.20 16.44
N GLU A 48 -3.59 7.49 16.16
CA GLU A 48 -4.82 8.27 16.00
C GLU A 48 -5.59 7.79 14.76
N ALA A 49 -4.89 7.41 13.69
CA ALA A 49 -5.51 6.76 12.53
C ALA A 49 -6.24 5.45 12.93
N PHE A 50 -5.71 4.65 13.87
CA PHE A 50 -6.41 3.45 14.37
C PHE A 50 -7.57 3.74 15.29
N GLU A 51 -7.46 4.76 16.15
CA GLU A 51 -8.58 5.17 16.99
C GLU A 51 -9.78 5.51 16.10
N VAL A 52 -9.55 6.28 15.04
CA VAL A 52 -10.59 6.67 14.07
C VAL A 52 -11.11 5.47 13.28
N LEU A 53 -10.24 4.55 12.84
CA LEU A 53 -10.66 3.33 12.13
C LEU A 53 -11.45 2.39 13.05
N GLY A 54 -11.04 2.22 14.30
CA GLY A 54 -11.73 1.40 15.29
C GLY A 54 -13.11 1.95 15.62
N GLU A 55 -13.22 3.28 15.74
CA GLU A 55 -14.49 3.96 15.91
C GLU A 55 -15.41 3.75 14.70
N MET A 56 -14.88 3.89 13.48
CA MET A 56 -15.60 3.64 12.23
C MET A 56 -16.12 2.20 12.11
N LEU A 57 -15.36 1.24 12.60
CA LEU A 57 -15.71 -0.19 12.59
C LEU A 57 -16.67 -0.59 13.75
N SER A 58 -16.92 0.31 14.70
CA SER A 58 -17.83 0.06 15.82
C SER A 58 -19.31 0.12 15.40
N CYS A 59 -20.21 -0.38 16.26
CA CYS A 59 -21.64 -0.40 15.96
C CYS A 59 -22.18 1.00 15.64
N GLY A 60 -22.75 1.18 14.44
CA GLY A 60 -23.32 2.45 13.98
C GLY A 60 -22.36 3.30 13.13
N GLY A 61 -21.10 2.90 12.98
CA GLY A 61 -20.15 3.59 12.09
C GLY A 61 -20.39 3.30 10.60
N PRO A 62 -19.93 4.19 9.70
CA PRO A 62 -20.06 3.99 8.26
C PRO A 62 -19.18 2.84 7.76
N ARG A 63 -19.63 2.14 6.72
CA ARG A 63 -18.87 1.04 6.12
C ARG A 63 -17.60 1.55 5.42
N PRO A 64 -16.40 0.98 5.71
CA PRO A 64 -15.19 1.27 4.96
C PRO A 64 -15.34 1.13 3.45
N ASP A 65 -14.77 2.08 2.72
CA ASP A 65 -14.67 2.05 1.26
C ASP A 65 -13.22 1.87 0.80
N ARG A 66 -12.99 2.00 -0.52
CA ARG A 66 -11.66 1.89 -1.13
C ARG A 66 -10.65 2.86 -0.50
N VAL A 67 -11.07 4.10 -0.23
CA VAL A 67 -10.19 5.15 0.28
C VAL A 67 -9.83 4.86 1.73
N THR A 68 -10.80 4.41 2.53
CA THR A 68 -10.55 3.94 3.89
C THR A 68 -9.48 2.84 3.89
N LEU A 69 -9.69 1.79 3.10
CA LEU A 69 -8.83 0.61 3.09
C LEU A 69 -7.42 0.91 2.61
N LEU A 70 -7.26 1.70 1.54
CA LEU A 70 -5.93 2.10 1.07
C LEU A 70 -5.18 2.91 2.13
N SER A 71 -5.88 3.80 2.85
CA SER A 71 -5.27 4.58 3.93
C SER A 71 -4.84 3.68 5.10
N SER A 72 -5.71 2.75 5.52
CA SER A 72 -5.40 1.79 6.59
C SER A 72 -4.27 0.83 6.23
N ILE A 73 -4.22 0.36 4.97
CA ILE A 73 -3.12 -0.48 4.48
C ILE A 73 -1.81 0.32 4.44
N SER A 74 -1.83 1.58 3.98
CA SER A 74 -0.65 2.45 4.01
C SER A 74 -0.12 2.65 5.43
N ALA A 75 -1.01 2.92 6.39
CA ALA A 75 -0.66 3.00 7.80
C ALA A 75 0.02 1.73 8.33
N SER A 76 -0.54 0.55 8.00
CA SER A 76 0.05 -0.73 8.40
C SER A 76 1.44 -0.95 7.78
N THR A 77 1.61 -0.48 6.55
CA THR A 77 2.85 -0.58 5.77
C THR A 77 3.95 0.30 6.37
N GLU A 78 3.62 1.53 6.77
CA GLU A 78 4.56 2.49 7.39
C GLU A 78 5.03 2.06 8.78
N MET A 79 4.18 1.37 9.54
CA MET A 79 4.53 0.84 10.86
C MET A 79 5.17 -0.55 10.84
N ALA A 80 5.20 -1.20 9.68
CA ALA A 80 5.49 -2.63 9.56
C ALA A 80 4.60 -3.52 10.47
N ASP A 81 3.34 -3.12 10.67
CA ASP A 81 2.36 -3.87 11.49
C ASP A 81 1.58 -4.87 10.64
N VAL A 82 2.07 -6.11 10.63
CA VAL A 82 1.44 -7.22 9.91
C VAL A 82 0.06 -7.59 10.46
N PHE A 83 -0.21 -7.39 11.76
CA PHE A 83 -1.46 -7.82 12.37
C PHE A 83 -2.61 -6.96 11.86
N LEU A 84 -2.42 -5.65 11.85
CA LEU A 84 -3.33 -4.72 11.23
C LEU A 84 -3.47 -4.94 9.73
N GLY A 85 -2.37 -5.16 9.02
CA GLY A 85 -2.40 -5.48 7.60
C GLY A 85 -3.27 -6.70 7.30
N LYS A 86 -3.19 -7.74 8.15
CA LYS A 86 -4.05 -8.92 8.10
C LYS A 86 -5.52 -8.60 8.40
N GLN A 87 -5.81 -7.69 9.33
CA GLN A 87 -7.19 -7.25 9.58
C GLN A 87 -7.79 -6.54 8.36
N CYS A 88 -7.02 -5.63 7.73
CA CYS A 88 -7.43 -4.96 6.50
C CYS A 88 -7.66 -5.95 5.36
N HIS A 89 -6.73 -6.89 5.17
CA HIS A 89 -6.84 -7.93 4.15
C HIS A 89 -8.04 -8.86 4.40
N ALA A 90 -8.28 -9.29 5.65
CA ALA A 90 -9.45 -10.09 6.00
C ALA A 90 -10.76 -9.32 5.77
N TYR A 91 -10.78 -8.01 6.05
CA TYR A 91 -11.93 -7.17 5.73
C TYR A 91 -12.17 -7.12 4.22
N VAL A 92 -11.14 -6.92 3.41
CA VAL A 92 -11.22 -6.92 1.94
C VAL A 92 -11.87 -8.20 1.42
N LEU A 93 -11.35 -9.36 1.85
CA LEU A 93 -11.87 -10.68 1.44
C LEU A 93 -13.31 -10.91 1.90
N ARG A 94 -13.63 -10.59 3.17
CA ARG A 94 -14.98 -10.81 3.72
C ARG A 94 -16.05 -9.96 3.03
N ASN A 95 -15.65 -8.85 2.39
CA ASN A 95 -16.54 -7.89 1.78
C ASN A 95 -16.53 -7.94 0.25
N GLY A 96 -15.78 -8.86 -0.39
CA GLY A 96 -15.73 -9.00 -1.85
C GLY A 96 -15.00 -7.84 -2.55
N LEU A 97 -14.02 -7.23 -1.88
CA LEU A 97 -13.31 -6.04 -2.37
C LEU A 97 -11.95 -6.36 -3.02
N GLU A 98 -11.62 -7.65 -3.16
CA GLU A 98 -10.35 -8.16 -3.68
C GLU A 98 -10.13 -7.86 -5.18
N ASN A 99 -11.20 -7.61 -5.94
CA ASN A 99 -11.12 -7.30 -7.37
C ASN A 99 -10.65 -5.85 -7.67
N TRP A 100 -10.33 -5.05 -6.66
CA TRP A 100 -9.76 -3.73 -6.88
C TRP A 100 -8.23 -3.81 -6.95
N ASP A 101 -7.69 -3.72 -8.16
CA ASP A 101 -6.24 -3.86 -8.45
C ASP A 101 -5.35 -3.02 -7.51
N SER A 102 -5.77 -1.78 -7.19
CA SER A 102 -5.01 -0.93 -6.27
C SER A 102 -4.92 -1.49 -4.85
N ILE A 103 -5.97 -2.18 -4.38
CA ILE A 103 -5.97 -2.82 -3.06
C ILE A 103 -5.06 -4.03 -3.07
N GLY A 104 -5.13 -4.88 -4.11
CA GLY A 104 -4.24 -6.03 -4.25
C GLY A 104 -2.76 -5.62 -4.19
N ASN A 105 -2.39 -4.61 -4.99
CA ASN A 105 -1.02 -4.08 -5.02
C ASN A 105 -0.60 -3.48 -3.66
N ALA A 106 -1.50 -2.75 -2.99
CA ALA A 106 -1.22 -2.20 -1.67
C ALA A 106 -1.02 -3.30 -0.61
N ILE A 107 -1.80 -4.38 -0.65
CA ILE A 107 -1.67 -5.52 0.26
C ILE A 107 -0.36 -6.28 -0.01
N ILE A 108 0.05 -6.44 -1.28
CA ILE A 108 1.34 -7.02 -1.65
C ILE A 108 2.48 -6.20 -1.04
N ASP A 109 2.53 -4.88 -1.30
CA ASP A 109 3.60 -4.02 -0.75
C ASP A 109 3.61 -4.06 0.79
N MET A 110 2.44 -4.02 1.42
CA MET A 110 2.29 -4.14 2.87
C MET A 110 2.92 -5.42 3.40
N TYR A 111 2.52 -6.60 2.88
CA TYR A 111 3.09 -7.87 3.36
C TYR A 111 4.58 -7.97 3.10
N MET A 112 5.04 -7.47 1.95
CA MET A 112 6.46 -7.43 1.65
C MET A 112 7.22 -6.53 2.64
N LYS A 113 6.67 -5.37 3.05
CA LYS A 113 7.34 -4.44 4.01
C LYS A 113 7.32 -4.99 5.42
N CYS A 114 6.27 -5.73 5.77
CA CYS A 114 6.15 -6.43 7.05
C CYS A 114 6.94 -7.75 7.10
N GLY A 115 7.81 -8.04 6.13
CA GLY A 115 8.63 -9.27 6.08
C GLY A 115 7.83 -10.56 5.87
N SER A 116 6.55 -10.46 5.53
CA SER A 116 5.62 -11.59 5.35
C SER A 116 5.46 -11.95 3.87
N GLN A 117 6.60 -12.16 3.20
CA GLN A 117 6.68 -12.38 1.75
C GLN A 117 5.79 -13.54 1.25
N GLU A 118 5.65 -14.62 2.01
CA GLU A 118 4.75 -15.73 1.64
C GLU A 118 3.29 -15.27 1.46
N TRP A 119 2.81 -14.37 2.32
CA TRP A 119 1.46 -13.83 2.20
C TRP A 119 1.32 -12.88 1.00
N ALA A 120 2.37 -12.12 0.67
CA ALA A 120 2.38 -11.30 -0.53
C ALA A 120 2.26 -12.15 -1.81
N CYS A 121 3.00 -13.27 -1.89
CA CYS A 121 2.89 -14.20 -3.02
C CYS A 121 1.48 -14.79 -3.12
N ARG A 122 0.88 -15.22 -2.01
CA ARG A 122 -0.50 -15.75 -2.00
C ARG A 122 -1.52 -14.73 -2.51
N VAL A 123 -1.39 -13.48 -2.11
CA VAL A 123 -2.26 -12.40 -2.60
C VAL A 123 -2.08 -12.23 -4.10
N PHE A 124 -0.83 -12.14 -4.56
CA PHE A 124 -0.51 -12.03 -5.98
C PHE A 124 -1.09 -13.19 -6.80
N ASP A 125 -0.90 -14.43 -6.35
CA ASP A 125 -1.40 -15.64 -7.02
C ASP A 125 -2.92 -15.62 -7.15
N GLN A 126 -3.64 -15.15 -6.11
CA GLN A 126 -5.09 -15.05 -6.07
C GLN A 126 -5.66 -13.89 -6.90
N MET A 127 -4.84 -12.94 -7.36
CA MET A 127 -5.32 -11.85 -8.23
C MET A 127 -5.85 -12.42 -9.54
N SER A 128 -7.11 -12.08 -9.85
CA SER A 128 -7.79 -12.43 -11.10
C SER A 128 -7.16 -11.71 -12.30
N ASN A 129 -6.69 -10.48 -12.10
CA ASN A 129 -5.98 -9.69 -13.11
C ASN A 129 -4.63 -9.20 -12.55
N LYS A 130 -3.52 -9.74 -13.07
CA LYS A 130 -2.16 -9.33 -12.70
C LYS A 130 -1.69 -8.26 -13.67
N THR A 131 -1.61 -7.03 -13.19
CA THR A 131 -1.13 -5.89 -14.01
C THR A 131 0.39 -5.75 -13.93
N VAL A 132 1.00 -5.01 -14.86
CA VAL A 132 2.42 -4.61 -14.79
C VAL A 132 2.78 -4.01 -13.43
N VAL A 133 1.88 -3.22 -12.83
CA VAL A 133 2.04 -2.65 -11.48
C VAL A 133 2.11 -3.73 -10.40
N SER A 134 1.31 -4.79 -10.51
CA SER A 134 1.30 -5.93 -9.59
C SER A 134 2.62 -6.68 -9.61
N TRP A 135 3.14 -6.97 -10.81
CA TRP A 135 4.45 -7.61 -11.00
C TRP A 135 5.58 -6.74 -10.44
N ASN A 136 5.59 -5.44 -10.78
CA ASN A 136 6.58 -4.50 -10.28
C ASN A 136 6.56 -4.38 -8.74
N SER A 137 5.38 -4.40 -8.13
CA SER A 137 5.23 -4.37 -6.66
C SER A 137 5.86 -5.61 -6.01
N LEU A 138 5.65 -6.79 -6.61
CA LEU A 138 6.20 -8.04 -6.09
C LEU A 138 7.73 -8.10 -6.25
N ILE A 139 8.25 -7.72 -7.42
CA ILE A 139 9.69 -7.65 -7.73
C ILE A 139 10.39 -6.68 -6.77
N ALA A 140 9.87 -5.45 -6.63
CA ALA A 140 10.45 -4.45 -5.72
C ALA A 140 10.47 -4.95 -4.27
N GLY A 141 9.42 -5.65 -3.85
CA GLY A 141 9.36 -6.29 -2.54
C GLY A 141 10.45 -7.34 -2.34
N PHE A 142 10.68 -8.22 -3.33
CA PHE A 142 11.71 -9.27 -3.23
C PHE A 142 13.11 -8.65 -3.12
N LEU A 143 13.39 -7.65 -3.96
CA LEU A 143 14.67 -6.93 -3.95
C LEU A 143 14.93 -6.26 -2.59
N ARG A 144 13.92 -5.59 -2.03
CA ARG A 144 13.99 -4.97 -0.70
C ARG A 144 14.28 -6.00 0.40
N ASN A 145 13.71 -7.18 0.29
CA ASN A 145 13.91 -8.27 1.25
C ASN A 145 15.21 -9.06 0.99
N GLY A 146 16.00 -8.68 -0.02
CA GLY A 146 17.26 -9.34 -0.39
C GLY A 146 17.08 -10.67 -1.15
N ASP A 147 15.87 -11.02 -1.54
CA ASP A 147 15.58 -12.24 -2.31
C ASP A 147 15.70 -11.98 -3.82
N LEU A 148 16.93 -11.68 -4.25
CA LEU A 148 17.21 -11.40 -5.66
C LEU A 148 16.81 -12.56 -6.58
N LYS A 149 16.93 -13.81 -6.10
CA LYS A 149 16.56 -14.99 -6.90
C LYS A 149 15.07 -14.99 -7.22
N ALA A 150 14.22 -14.69 -6.23
CA ALA A 150 12.78 -14.56 -6.48
C ALA A 150 12.46 -13.34 -7.35
N ALA A 151 13.15 -12.21 -7.16
CA ALA A 151 12.98 -11.04 -8.02
C ALA A 151 13.28 -11.35 -9.51
N CYS A 152 14.41 -11.98 -9.81
CA CYS A 152 14.78 -12.37 -11.18
C CYS A 152 13.80 -13.38 -11.79
N ARG A 153 13.36 -14.39 -11.02
CA ARG A 153 12.34 -15.35 -11.50
C ARG A 153 11.04 -14.63 -11.85
N THR A 154 10.57 -13.77 -10.96
CA THR A 154 9.33 -13.00 -11.13
C THR A 154 9.43 -12.07 -12.34
N PHE A 155 10.57 -11.41 -12.55
CA PHE A 155 10.80 -10.56 -13.72
C PHE A 155 10.78 -11.37 -15.04
N ASN A 156 11.37 -12.57 -15.05
CA ASN A 156 11.39 -13.43 -16.24
C ASN A 156 10.02 -14.07 -16.55
N GLU A 157 9.17 -14.25 -15.55
CA GLU A 157 7.80 -14.78 -15.71
C GLU A 157 6.79 -13.68 -16.11
N MET A 158 7.18 -12.42 -16.01
CA MET A 158 6.33 -11.28 -16.32
C MET A 158 5.96 -11.25 -17.82
N PRO A 159 4.66 -11.21 -18.18
CA PRO A 159 4.24 -11.29 -19.59
C PRO A 159 4.66 -10.10 -20.45
N GLU A 160 4.73 -8.92 -19.85
CA GLU A 160 5.09 -7.66 -20.50
C GLU A 160 5.86 -6.82 -19.48
N SER A 161 7.07 -6.40 -19.83
CA SER A 161 7.91 -5.53 -19.00
C SER A 161 7.84 -4.09 -19.51
N ASP A 162 7.78 -3.12 -18.58
CA ASP A 162 7.82 -1.71 -18.92
C ASP A 162 9.10 -1.05 -18.37
N LEU A 163 9.27 0.25 -18.65
CA LEU A 163 10.40 1.02 -18.17
C LEU A 163 10.55 0.94 -16.63
N VAL A 164 9.45 0.82 -15.90
CA VAL A 164 9.46 0.67 -14.44
C VAL A 164 9.99 -0.71 -14.04
N SER A 165 9.58 -1.78 -14.72
CA SER A 165 10.10 -3.15 -14.50
C SER A 165 11.62 -3.22 -14.65
N TRP A 166 12.15 -2.70 -15.76
CA TRP A 166 13.58 -2.66 -16.03
C TRP A 166 14.35 -1.85 -15.00
N ASN A 167 13.89 -0.62 -14.71
CA ASN A 167 14.53 0.26 -13.72
C ASN A 167 14.51 -0.35 -12.33
N THR A 168 13.43 -1.04 -11.96
CA THR A 168 13.31 -1.72 -10.66
C THR A 168 14.36 -2.82 -10.53
N MET A 169 14.51 -3.67 -11.54
CA MET A 169 15.51 -4.74 -11.54
C MET A 169 16.94 -4.21 -11.57
N ILE A 170 17.25 -3.27 -12.46
CA ILE A 170 18.57 -2.67 -12.58
C ILE A 170 18.95 -1.97 -11.26
N GLY A 171 18.04 -1.18 -10.70
CA GLY A 171 18.24 -0.52 -9.40
C GLY A 171 18.49 -1.52 -8.27
N GLY A 172 17.74 -2.62 -8.24
CA GLY A 172 17.94 -3.71 -7.28
C GLY A 172 19.29 -4.40 -7.40
N LEU A 173 19.73 -4.72 -8.62
CA LEU A 173 21.04 -5.32 -8.88
C LEU A 173 22.18 -4.40 -8.42
N VAL A 174 22.06 -3.09 -8.69
CA VAL A 174 23.03 -2.09 -8.24
C VAL A 174 23.09 -2.03 -6.71
N GLN A 175 21.94 -2.03 -6.03
CA GLN A 175 21.89 -2.03 -4.56
C GLN A 175 22.55 -3.27 -3.94
N GLN A 176 22.50 -4.41 -4.64
CA GLN A 176 23.14 -5.67 -4.23
C GLN A 176 24.59 -5.81 -4.77
N SER A 177 25.17 -4.74 -5.33
CA SER A 177 26.53 -4.72 -5.90
C SER A 177 26.78 -5.69 -7.07
N MET A 178 25.73 -6.09 -7.78
CA MET A 178 25.79 -6.96 -8.97
C MET A 178 25.87 -6.13 -10.24
N PHE A 179 26.96 -5.37 -10.37
CA PHE A 179 27.11 -4.35 -11.42
C PHE A 179 27.15 -4.92 -12.84
N GLU A 180 27.79 -6.07 -13.04
CA GLU A 180 27.87 -6.70 -14.36
C GLU A 180 26.49 -7.14 -14.87
N ASP A 181 25.69 -7.75 -14.00
CA ASP A 181 24.32 -8.14 -14.32
C ASP A 181 23.44 -6.91 -14.58
N ALA A 182 23.63 -5.83 -13.83
CA ALA A 182 22.92 -4.57 -14.05
C ALA A 182 23.25 -3.95 -15.42
N ILE A 183 24.53 -3.93 -15.81
CA ILE A 183 24.98 -3.42 -17.12
C ILE A 183 24.45 -4.30 -18.24
N HIS A 184 24.52 -5.63 -18.07
CA HIS A 184 23.97 -6.56 -19.04
C HIS A 184 22.47 -6.33 -19.24
N LEU A 185 21.71 -6.25 -18.15
CA LEU A 185 20.26 -6.05 -18.21
C LEU A 185 19.89 -4.69 -18.84
N PHE A 186 20.65 -3.63 -18.57
CA PHE A 186 20.47 -2.33 -19.21
C PHE A 186 20.68 -2.38 -20.73
N ARG A 187 21.67 -3.15 -21.21
CA ARG A 187 21.89 -3.32 -22.66
C ARG A 187 20.76 -4.09 -23.32
N VAL A 188 20.25 -5.14 -22.66
CA VAL A 188 19.08 -5.90 -23.16
C VAL A 188 17.88 -4.97 -23.30
N MET A 189 17.58 -4.19 -22.26
CA MET A 189 16.50 -3.19 -22.28
C MET A 189 16.59 -2.22 -23.47
N GLN A 190 17.79 -1.72 -23.80
CA GLN A 190 17.97 -0.79 -24.93
C GLN A 190 17.69 -1.44 -26.30
N ASN A 191 17.92 -2.75 -26.42
CA ASN A 191 17.71 -3.49 -27.67
C ASN A 191 16.25 -3.95 -27.84
N GLU A 192 15.51 -4.14 -26.75
CA GLU A 192 14.07 -4.48 -26.81
C GLU A 192 13.18 -3.25 -26.99
N GLY A 193 13.67 -2.05 -26.65
CA GLY A 193 12.97 -0.77 -26.81
C GLY A 193 13.17 -0.07 -28.17
N SER A 194 13.74 -0.76 -29.17
CA SER A 194 14.02 -0.25 -30.53
C SER A 194 13.14 -0.87 -31.61
#